data_AF-R9VY76-F1
#
_entry.id   AF-R9VY76-F1
#
_cell.length_a   1.000
_cell.length_b   1.000
_cell.length_c   1.000
_cell.angle_alpha   90.00
_cell.angle_beta   90.00
_cell.angle_gamma   90.00
#
_symmetry.space_group_name_H-M   'P 1'
#
loop_
_entity.id
_entity.type
_entity.pdbx_description
1 polymer ?
#
loop_
_entity_poly.entity_id
_entity_poly.type
_entity_poly.pdbx_seq_one_letter_code
_entity_poly.pdbx_strand_id
1 'polypeptide(L)'
;SPVWDTAITGHALWDTRDAAAEAAVAKGLEWLKPLQVLDVKGDWAGEKPGVRPGGWAFQYRNDHYPDLDDTAVVVMAMDRARSDQPSAEYKDAIGRGAEWVEGLQSRDGGWGAFDADNSYYYLNNIPFADHGALLDPPTEDVSGRCVGMMAQLGATQDTSSALAQGVDYLIRTQRDDGSWWGRWGVNYIYGTWSALAGLNAAGLKPGHTTMAKAADWLVAIQNPDGGWGE
;
A
#
# COMPACT_ATOMS: atom_id res chain seq x y z
N SER A 1 -2.14 -14.90 5.46
CA SER A 1 -2.59 -13.90 4.49
C SER A 1 -4.11 -13.90 4.23
N PRO A 2 -5.04 -14.34 5.10
CA PRO A 2 -6.45 -14.41 4.70
C PRO A 2 -7.05 -13.05 4.31
N VAL A 3 -6.65 -11.95 4.95
CA VAL A 3 -7.11 -10.60 4.60
C VAL A 3 -6.50 -10.17 3.27
N TRP A 4 -5.17 -10.18 3.17
CA TRP A 4 -4.40 -9.89 1.96
C TRP A 4 -4.88 -10.65 0.73
N ASP A 5 -4.99 -11.98 0.83
CA ASP A 5 -5.38 -12.86 -0.27
C ASP A 5 -6.81 -12.57 -0.70
N THR A 6 -7.72 -12.29 0.24
CA THR A 6 -9.10 -11.94 -0.08
C THR A 6 -9.16 -10.61 -0.84
N ALA A 7 -8.41 -9.60 -0.39
CA ALA A 7 -8.40 -8.29 -1.03
C ALA A 7 -7.77 -8.33 -2.44
N ILE A 8 -6.59 -8.94 -2.59
CA ILE A 8 -5.91 -9.04 -3.89
C ILE A 8 -6.68 -9.92 -4.88
N THR A 9 -7.22 -11.05 -4.43
CA THR A 9 -8.09 -11.88 -5.26
C THR A 9 -9.32 -11.07 -5.68
N GLY A 10 -9.87 -10.26 -4.76
CA GLY A 10 -10.95 -9.33 -5.04
C GLY A 10 -10.63 -8.38 -6.19
N HIS A 11 -9.47 -7.72 -6.16
CA HIS A 11 -9.01 -6.85 -7.25
C HIS A 11 -8.91 -7.58 -8.59
N ALA A 12 -8.25 -8.74 -8.61
CA ALA A 12 -8.08 -9.52 -9.84
C ALA A 12 -9.41 -10.01 -10.43
N LEU A 13 -10.32 -10.48 -9.58
CA LEU A 13 -11.66 -10.89 -9.99
C LEU A 13 -12.48 -9.71 -10.50
N TRP A 14 -12.37 -8.54 -9.88
CA TRP A 14 -13.07 -7.33 -10.30
C TRP A 14 -12.71 -6.92 -11.73
N ASP A 15 -11.45 -7.09 -12.13
CA ASP A 15 -10.97 -6.73 -13.47
C ASP A 15 -11.55 -7.62 -14.58
N THR A 16 -12.08 -8.80 -14.24
CA THR A 16 -12.72 -9.69 -15.22
C THR A 16 -14.08 -9.17 -15.70
N ARG A 17 -14.74 -8.29 -14.93
CA ARG A 17 -16.10 -7.77 -15.21
C ARG A 17 -17.15 -8.87 -15.40
N ASP A 18 -16.92 -10.04 -14.79
CA ASP A 18 -17.87 -11.15 -14.76
C ASP A 18 -18.80 -11.03 -13.55
N ALA A 19 -20.10 -11.22 -13.76
CA ALA A 19 -21.10 -11.03 -12.71
C ALA A 19 -20.96 -12.04 -11.55
N ALA A 20 -20.51 -13.27 -11.83
CA ALA A 20 -20.28 -14.26 -10.77
C ALA A 20 -19.01 -13.92 -9.97
N ALA A 21 -17.98 -13.41 -10.65
CA ALA A 21 -16.78 -12.87 -10.01
C ALA A 21 -17.14 -11.68 -9.10
N GLU A 22 -17.89 -10.68 -9.59
CA GLU A 22 -18.35 -9.53 -8.79
C GLU A 22 -19.17 -9.96 -7.56
N ALA A 23 -20.06 -10.94 -7.71
CA ALA A 23 -20.82 -11.49 -6.59
C ALA A 23 -19.92 -12.21 -5.56
N ALA A 24 -18.83 -12.85 -6.00
CA ALA A 24 -17.85 -13.44 -5.10
C ALA A 24 -17.02 -12.37 -4.37
N VAL A 25 -16.63 -11.29 -5.07
CA VAL A 25 -15.95 -10.14 -4.45
C VAL A 25 -16.82 -9.50 -3.38
N ALA A 26 -18.11 -9.28 -3.65
CA ALA A 26 -19.04 -8.72 -2.67
C ALA A 26 -19.05 -9.52 -1.35
N LYS A 27 -19.12 -10.85 -1.43
CA LYS A 27 -19.05 -11.73 -0.24
C LYS A 27 -17.70 -11.62 0.50
N GLY A 28 -16.61 -11.50 -0.25
CA GLY A 28 -15.28 -11.29 0.34
C GLY A 28 -15.19 -9.95 1.10
N LEU A 29 -15.74 -8.88 0.54
CA LEU A 29 -15.78 -7.56 1.17
C LEU A 29 -16.70 -7.53 2.41
N GLU A 30 -17.85 -8.20 2.35
CA GLU A 30 -18.73 -8.40 3.51
C GLU A 30 -18.00 -9.13 4.65
N TRP A 31 -17.13 -10.10 4.31
CA TRP A 31 -16.30 -10.80 5.28
C TRP A 31 -15.16 -9.94 5.84
N LEU A 32 -14.54 -9.09 5.01
CA LEU A 32 -13.47 -8.17 5.42
C LEU A 32 -13.96 -7.04 6.34
N LYS A 33 -15.17 -6.53 6.10
CA LYS A 33 -15.72 -5.39 6.84
C LYS A 33 -15.69 -5.53 8.37
N PRO A 34 -16.17 -6.63 8.99
CA PRO A 34 -16.11 -6.79 10.45
C PRO A 34 -14.70 -7.06 11.00
N LEU A 35 -13.67 -7.18 10.14
CA LEU A 35 -12.27 -7.35 10.56
C LEU A 35 -11.53 -6.02 10.71
N GLN A 36 -12.17 -4.89 10.38
CA GLN A 36 -11.58 -3.57 10.60
C GLN A 36 -11.37 -3.34 12.10
N VAL A 37 -10.15 -2.94 12.47
CA VAL A 37 -9.80 -2.64 13.86
C VAL A 37 -10.21 -1.20 14.18
N LEU A 38 -11.20 -1.04 15.05
CA LEU A 38 -11.78 0.27 15.38
C LEU A 38 -11.52 0.73 16.83
N ASP A 39 -11.32 -0.23 17.73
CA ASP A 39 -11.32 0.03 19.18
C ASP A 39 -9.94 -0.18 19.83
N VAL A 40 -9.05 -0.91 19.17
CA VAL A 40 -7.72 -1.26 19.71
C VAL A 40 -6.65 -0.33 19.14
N LYS A 41 -5.95 0.37 20.02
CA LYS A 41 -4.69 1.05 19.69
C LYS A 41 -3.55 0.05 19.83
N GLY A 42 -2.89 -0.23 18.71
CA GLY A 42 -1.70 -1.07 18.65
C GLY A 42 -0.43 -0.33 19.05
N ASP A 43 0.72 -0.96 18.84
CA ASP A 43 2.04 -0.38 19.17
C ASP A 43 2.33 0.90 18.37
N TRP A 44 1.77 1.02 17.16
CA TRP A 44 1.79 2.23 16.32
C TRP A 44 1.30 3.49 17.03
N ALA A 45 0.43 3.35 18.05
CA ALA A 45 -0.07 4.48 18.81
C ALA A 45 0.99 5.11 19.73
N GLY A 46 2.12 4.44 19.96
CA GLY A 46 3.27 5.00 20.65
C GLY A 46 3.85 6.23 19.92
N GLU A 47 4.00 6.12 18.60
CA GLU A 47 4.49 7.23 17.76
C GLU A 47 3.37 8.19 17.35
N LYS A 48 2.17 7.67 17.04
CA LYS A 48 1.03 8.46 16.53
C LYS A 48 -0.21 8.37 17.45
N PRO A 49 -0.15 8.82 18.71
CA PRO A 49 -1.21 8.60 19.71
C PRO A 49 -2.55 9.30 19.39
N GLY A 50 -2.52 10.34 18.55
CA GLY A 50 -3.70 11.09 18.12
C GLY A 50 -4.50 10.40 17.01
N VAL A 51 -3.93 9.42 16.33
CA VAL A 51 -4.60 8.69 15.23
C VAL A 51 -5.59 7.70 15.83
N ARG A 52 -6.80 7.64 15.24
CA ARG A 52 -7.83 6.68 15.65
C ARG A 52 -7.58 5.34 14.94
N PRO A 53 -7.75 4.18 15.60
CA PRO A 53 -7.61 2.88 14.94
C PRO A 53 -8.54 2.77 13.73
N GLY A 54 -8.07 2.21 12.63
CA GLY A 54 -8.90 2.01 11.44
C GLY A 54 -8.39 1.00 10.42
N GLY A 55 -7.30 0.30 10.73
CA GLY A 55 -6.64 -0.61 9.79
C GLY A 55 -7.22 -2.03 9.79
N TRP A 56 -6.70 -2.82 8.87
CA TRP A 56 -6.86 -4.28 8.81
C TRP A 56 -5.49 -4.92 9.02
N ALA A 57 -5.48 -6.13 9.55
CA ALA A 57 -4.26 -6.92 9.69
C ALA A 57 -4.21 -8.03 8.64
N PHE A 58 -3.01 -8.47 8.27
CA PHE A 58 -2.77 -9.62 7.40
C PHE A 58 -3.50 -10.93 7.79
N GLN A 59 -3.70 -11.18 9.10
CA GLN A 59 -4.31 -12.40 9.64
C GLN A 59 -5.80 -12.24 9.95
N TYR A 60 -6.46 -13.32 10.39
CA TYR A 60 -7.87 -13.32 10.76
C TYR A 60 -8.22 -12.30 11.86
N ARG A 61 -7.38 -12.20 12.89
CA ARG A 61 -7.53 -11.30 14.04
C ARG A 61 -6.16 -11.02 14.62
N ASN A 62 -5.74 -9.77 14.56
CA ASN A 62 -4.46 -9.33 15.10
C ASN A 62 -4.52 -7.84 15.43
N ASP A 63 -5.48 -7.49 16.29
CA ASP A 63 -5.95 -6.11 16.48
C ASP A 63 -4.86 -5.14 16.98
N HIS A 64 -3.74 -5.64 17.51
CA HIS A 64 -2.60 -4.83 17.91
C HIS A 64 -1.62 -4.51 16.77
N TYR A 65 -1.67 -5.26 15.67
CA TYR A 65 -0.76 -5.10 14.53
C TYR A 65 -1.53 -5.10 13.20
N PRO A 66 -2.50 -4.18 13.00
CA PRO A 66 -2.93 -3.84 11.65
C PRO A 66 -1.76 -3.25 10.87
N ASP A 67 -1.77 -3.44 9.55
CA ASP A 67 -0.70 -3.01 8.66
C ASP A 67 -1.24 -2.13 7.52
N LEU A 68 -0.35 -1.29 7.01
CA LEU A 68 -0.65 -0.19 6.10
C LEU A 68 -0.91 -0.67 4.68
N ASP A 69 -0.26 -1.75 4.24
CA ASP A 69 -0.50 -2.32 2.92
C ASP A 69 -1.77 -3.15 2.84
N ASP A 70 -2.09 -4.03 3.82
CA ASP A 70 -3.40 -4.70 3.87
C ASP A 70 -4.54 -3.67 3.93
N THR A 71 -4.40 -2.66 4.78
CA THR A 71 -5.39 -1.59 4.88
C THR A 71 -5.60 -0.88 3.55
N ALA A 72 -4.51 -0.51 2.86
CA ALA A 72 -4.59 0.16 1.56
C ALA A 72 -5.32 -0.71 0.52
N VAL A 73 -4.96 -1.99 0.39
CA VAL A 73 -5.58 -2.86 -0.62
C VAL A 73 -7.05 -3.19 -0.30
N VAL A 74 -7.42 -3.33 0.97
CA VAL A 74 -8.81 -3.54 1.39
C VAL A 74 -9.65 -2.30 1.09
N VAL A 75 -9.16 -1.11 1.43
CA VAL A 75 -9.84 0.16 1.14
C VAL A 75 -10.04 0.34 -0.36
N MET A 76 -9.01 0.09 -1.17
CA MET A 76 -9.12 0.17 -2.63
C MET A 76 -10.17 -0.82 -3.17
N ALA A 77 -10.23 -2.05 -2.65
CA ALA A 77 -11.20 -3.06 -3.10
C ALA A 77 -12.64 -2.64 -2.77
N MET A 78 -12.87 -2.14 -1.55
CA MET A 78 -14.18 -1.60 -1.14
C MET A 78 -14.61 -0.40 -1.99
N ASP A 79 -13.70 0.50 -2.33
CA ASP A 79 -14.00 1.68 -3.14
C ASP A 79 -14.33 1.35 -4.60
N ARG A 80 -13.64 0.37 -5.20
CA ARG A 80 -13.99 -0.15 -6.54
C ARG A 80 -15.40 -0.73 -6.55
N ALA A 81 -15.72 -1.55 -5.55
CA ALA A 81 -17.05 -2.15 -5.43
C ALA A 81 -18.16 -1.11 -5.25
N ARG A 82 -17.90 -0.08 -4.44
CA ARG A 82 -18.82 1.03 -4.21
C ARG A 82 -19.06 1.88 -5.46
N SER A 83 -18.06 2.06 -6.32
CA SER A 83 -18.17 2.94 -7.49
C SER A 83 -19.11 2.39 -8.56
N ASP A 84 -19.16 1.06 -8.72
CA ASP A 84 -20.06 0.39 -9.69
C ASP A 84 -21.45 0.11 -9.10
N GLN A 85 -21.54 -0.09 -7.77
CA GLN A 85 -22.79 -0.22 -7.04
C GLN A 85 -22.79 0.74 -5.84
N PRO A 86 -23.30 1.97 -6.00
CA PRO A 86 -23.27 3.00 -4.96
C PRO A 86 -24.09 2.60 -3.72
N SER A 87 -23.52 1.77 -2.85
CA SER A 87 -24.04 1.51 -1.52
C SER A 87 -23.29 2.41 -0.54
N ALA A 88 -24.02 2.97 0.44
CA ALA A 88 -23.40 3.67 1.56
C ALA A 88 -22.56 2.73 2.45
N GLU A 89 -22.59 1.42 2.16
CA GLU A 89 -22.19 0.36 3.07
C GLU A 89 -20.72 0.37 3.45
N TYR A 90 -19.84 0.83 2.54
CA TYR A 90 -18.40 0.86 2.77
C TYR A 90 -17.85 2.26 3.05
N LYS A 91 -18.68 3.32 2.96
CA LYS A 91 -18.21 4.71 3.06
C LYS A 91 -17.45 4.97 4.37
N ASP A 92 -18.01 4.53 5.49
CA ASP A 92 -17.41 4.76 6.80
C ASP A 92 -16.14 3.92 7.00
N ALA A 93 -16.13 2.68 6.52
CA ALA A 93 -14.97 1.79 6.58
C ALA A 93 -13.80 2.33 5.75
N ILE A 94 -14.08 2.79 4.52
CA ILE A 94 -13.13 3.46 3.62
C ILE A 94 -12.56 4.71 4.28
N GLY A 95 -13.44 5.61 4.75
CA GLY A 95 -12.99 6.87 5.36
C GLY A 95 -12.14 6.66 6.61
N ARG A 96 -12.51 5.67 7.43
CA ARG A 96 -11.76 5.26 8.62
C ARG A 96 -10.39 4.66 8.29
N GLY A 97 -10.32 3.77 7.30
CA GLY A 97 -9.07 3.18 6.84
C GLY A 97 -8.12 4.21 6.22
N ALA A 98 -8.66 5.10 5.38
CA ALA A 98 -7.91 6.19 4.79
C ALA A 98 -7.35 7.16 5.85
N GLU A 99 -8.16 7.56 6.85
CA GLU A 99 -7.70 8.39 7.98
C GLU A 99 -6.55 7.72 8.73
N TRP A 100 -6.62 6.40 8.94
CA TRP A 100 -5.59 5.65 9.65
C TRP A 100 -4.29 5.58 8.84
N VAL A 101 -4.35 5.24 7.55
CA VAL A 101 -3.17 5.21 6.66
C VAL A 101 -2.52 6.59 6.55
N GLU A 102 -3.30 7.65 6.32
CA GLU A 102 -2.78 9.02 6.25
C GLU A 102 -2.13 9.45 7.57
N GLY A 103 -2.76 9.11 8.71
CA GLY A 103 -2.26 9.44 10.04
C GLY A 103 -0.94 8.76 10.42
N LEU A 104 -0.62 7.62 9.80
CA LEU A 104 0.60 6.85 10.03
C LEU A 104 1.71 7.10 8.99
N GLN A 105 1.60 8.17 8.19
CA GLN A 105 2.70 8.58 7.33
C GLN A 105 3.93 8.98 8.17
N SER A 106 5.11 8.51 7.73
CA SER A 106 6.40 8.87 8.33
C SER A 106 6.86 10.25 7.87
N ARG A 107 7.76 10.88 8.64
CA ARG A 107 8.23 12.25 8.36
C ARG A 107 8.98 12.42 7.04
N ASP A 108 9.51 11.33 6.47
CA ASP A 108 10.19 11.34 5.18
C ASP A 108 9.24 11.24 3.97
N GLY A 109 7.93 11.16 4.23
CA GLY A 109 6.87 11.07 3.24
C GLY A 109 6.43 9.64 2.90
N GLY A 110 7.15 8.62 3.35
CA GLY A 110 6.81 7.23 3.06
C GLY A 110 6.00 6.54 4.17
N TRP A 111 5.71 5.26 3.96
CA TRP A 111 5.03 4.37 4.90
C TRP A 111 5.84 3.09 5.12
N GLY A 112 6.00 2.71 6.38
CA GLY A 112 6.41 1.36 6.79
C GLY A 112 5.22 0.41 6.73
N ALA A 113 5.38 -0.83 7.18
CA ALA A 113 4.29 -1.79 7.21
C ALA A 113 3.33 -1.56 8.38
N PHE A 114 3.83 -1.25 9.57
CA PHE A 114 3.04 -1.19 10.82
C PHE A 114 3.13 0.17 11.50
N ASP A 115 4.34 0.74 11.57
CA ASP A 115 4.63 1.93 12.37
C ASP A 115 5.05 3.12 11.51
N ALA A 116 4.77 4.31 12.02
CA ALA A 116 5.38 5.53 11.51
C ALA A 116 6.77 5.73 12.14
N ASP A 117 7.69 6.34 11.39
CA ASP A 117 8.98 6.83 11.88
C ASP A 117 9.87 5.77 12.56
N ASN A 118 9.62 4.46 12.36
CA ASN A 118 10.42 3.34 12.87
C ASN A 118 11.72 3.17 12.05
N SER A 119 12.55 4.21 12.08
CA SER A 119 13.76 4.39 11.27
C SER A 119 15.00 4.61 12.13
N TYR A 120 15.00 4.01 13.33
CA TYR A 120 16.10 4.09 14.30
C TYR A 120 17.30 3.20 13.89
N TYR A 121 17.85 3.42 12.69
CA TYR A 121 18.87 2.58 12.03
C TYR A 121 20.10 2.28 12.89
N TYR A 122 20.41 3.11 13.88
CA TYR A 122 21.50 2.83 14.82
C TYR A 122 21.28 1.52 15.60
N LEU A 123 20.03 1.09 15.81
CA LEU A 123 19.68 -0.18 16.47
C LEU A 123 20.11 -1.41 15.68
N ASN A 124 20.34 -1.30 14.36
CA ASN A 124 20.90 -2.39 13.57
C ASN A 124 22.41 -2.62 13.84
N ASN A 125 23.06 -1.81 14.67
CA ASN A 125 24.49 -1.95 15.01
C ASN A 125 24.74 -2.65 16.35
N ILE A 126 23.70 -3.16 17.02
CA ILE A 126 23.84 -3.94 18.25
C ILE A 126 24.10 -5.42 17.92
N PRO A 127 24.81 -6.19 18.78
CA PRO A 127 25.12 -7.60 18.50
C PRO A 127 23.90 -8.50 18.27
N PHE A 128 22.72 -8.10 18.76
CA PHE A 128 21.47 -8.84 18.59
C PHE A 128 20.85 -8.68 17.18
N ALA A 129 21.17 -7.61 16.46
CA ALA A 129 20.52 -7.24 15.20
C ALA A 129 21.32 -7.70 13.96
N ASP A 130 21.87 -8.92 14.00
CA ASP A 130 22.72 -9.49 12.95
C ASP A 130 22.00 -9.72 11.61
N HIS A 131 20.66 -9.81 11.63
CA HIS A 131 19.81 -9.95 10.44
C HIS A 131 19.40 -8.61 9.78
N GLY A 132 19.68 -7.46 10.41
CA GLY A 132 19.43 -6.13 9.83
C GLY A 132 17.95 -5.75 9.60
N ALA A 133 17.00 -6.54 10.10
CA ALA A 133 15.56 -6.38 9.90
C ALA A 133 14.79 -6.05 11.19
N LEU A 134 15.44 -5.37 12.14
CA LEU A 134 14.86 -5.04 13.45
C LEU A 134 13.86 -3.86 13.41
N LEU A 135 13.80 -3.17 12.28
CA LEU A 135 13.09 -1.91 12.12
C LEU A 135 12.03 -2.04 11.03
N ASP A 136 11.09 -1.11 11.06
CA ASP A 136 10.03 -0.93 10.06
C ASP A 136 10.14 0.46 9.39
N PRO A 137 11.25 0.74 8.68
CA PRO A 137 11.37 2.01 7.98
C PRO A 137 10.39 2.03 6.80
N PRO A 138 10.05 3.24 6.31
CA PRO A 138 9.33 3.36 5.06
C PRO A 138 9.96 2.58 3.90
N THR A 139 9.11 1.95 3.08
CA THR A 139 9.53 1.19 1.91
C THR A 139 8.70 1.54 0.68
N GLU A 140 9.30 1.34 -0.49
CA GLU A 140 8.77 1.85 -1.75
C GLU A 140 7.56 1.04 -2.24
N ASP A 141 7.52 -0.25 -1.93
CA ASP A 141 6.38 -1.10 -2.20
C ASP A 141 5.13 -0.71 -1.39
N VAL A 142 5.26 -0.53 -0.07
CA VAL A 142 4.16 -0.09 0.80
C VAL A 142 3.73 1.33 0.46
N SER A 143 4.69 2.25 0.31
CA SER A 143 4.39 3.65 -0.05
C SER A 143 3.68 3.76 -1.39
N GLY A 144 4.04 2.94 -2.38
CA GLY A 144 3.34 2.84 -3.66
C GLY A 144 1.85 2.49 -3.50
N ARG A 145 1.51 1.57 -2.59
CA ARG A 145 0.12 1.19 -2.30
C ARG A 145 -0.65 2.29 -1.59
N CYS A 146 -0.06 2.90 -0.57
CA CYS A 146 -0.70 3.99 0.17
C CYS A 146 -0.98 5.21 -0.75
N VAL A 147 -0.02 5.57 -1.61
CA VAL A 147 -0.21 6.59 -2.65
C VAL A 147 -1.33 6.20 -3.61
N GLY A 148 -1.31 4.95 -4.10
CA GLY A 148 -2.35 4.42 -4.98
C GLY A 148 -3.76 4.47 -4.37
N MET A 149 -3.89 4.10 -3.09
CA MET A 149 -5.14 4.16 -2.35
C MET A 149 -5.65 5.60 -2.25
N MET A 150 -4.83 6.54 -1.78
CA MET A 150 -5.25 7.94 -1.65
C MET A 150 -5.65 8.54 -3.01
N ALA A 151 -4.89 8.25 -4.06
CA ALA A 151 -5.19 8.72 -5.40
C ALA A 151 -6.51 8.14 -5.94
N GLN A 152 -6.77 6.83 -5.71
CA GLN A 152 -8.03 6.19 -6.10
C GLN A 152 -9.24 6.83 -5.40
N LEU A 153 -9.08 7.23 -4.13
CA LEU A 153 -10.11 7.94 -3.37
C LEU A 153 -10.30 9.41 -3.80
N GLY A 154 -9.54 9.87 -4.79
CA GLY A 154 -9.69 11.20 -5.41
C GLY A 154 -8.74 12.27 -4.86
N ALA A 155 -7.78 11.91 -4.01
CA ALA A 155 -6.73 12.85 -3.62
C ALA A 155 -5.80 13.15 -4.81
N THR A 156 -5.29 14.38 -4.86
CA THR A 156 -4.28 14.80 -5.83
C THR A 156 -3.11 15.46 -5.10
N GLN A 157 -2.01 15.68 -5.80
CA GLN A 157 -0.85 16.39 -5.24
C GLN A 157 -1.19 17.83 -4.79
N ASP A 158 -2.23 18.43 -5.38
CA ASP A 158 -2.70 19.78 -5.02
C ASP A 158 -3.67 19.77 -3.82
N THR A 159 -4.36 18.66 -3.57
CA THR A 159 -5.43 18.58 -2.55
C THR A 159 -5.02 17.81 -1.29
N SER A 160 -3.95 17.00 -1.35
CA SER A 160 -3.45 16.23 -0.22
C SER A 160 -1.92 16.35 -0.13
N SER A 161 -1.45 16.94 0.98
CA SER A 161 -0.02 17.01 1.28
C SER A 161 0.57 15.62 1.51
N ALA A 162 -0.20 14.70 2.09
CA ALA A 162 0.26 13.33 2.34
C ALA A 162 0.56 12.60 1.02
N LEU A 163 -0.36 12.70 0.05
CA LEU A 163 -0.15 12.13 -1.28
C LEU A 163 1.05 12.80 -1.99
N ALA A 164 1.16 14.13 -1.96
CA ALA A 164 2.29 14.83 -2.56
C ALA A 164 3.64 14.38 -1.99
N GLN A 165 3.73 14.26 -0.66
CA GLN A 165 4.93 13.77 0.01
C GLN A 165 5.24 12.30 -0.30
N GLY A 166 4.21 11.46 -0.46
CA GLY A 166 4.38 10.07 -0.88
C GLY A 166 4.90 9.95 -2.32
N VAL A 167 4.40 10.79 -3.23
CA VAL A 167 4.93 10.90 -4.60
C VAL A 167 6.39 11.35 -4.58
N ASP A 168 6.73 12.38 -3.81
CA ASP A 168 8.10 12.87 -3.68
C ASP A 168 9.03 11.82 -3.07
N TYR A 169 8.55 11.05 -2.09
CA TYR A 169 9.27 9.91 -1.51
C TYR A 169 9.63 8.90 -2.59
N LEU A 170 8.66 8.42 -3.36
CA LEU A 170 8.88 7.43 -4.43
C LEU A 170 9.83 7.96 -5.52
N ILE A 171 9.69 9.22 -5.93
CA ILE A 171 10.62 9.82 -6.91
C ILE A 171 12.05 9.85 -6.36
N ARG A 172 12.22 10.22 -5.08
CA ARG A 172 13.52 10.37 -4.43
C ARG A 172 14.21 9.04 -4.14
N THR A 173 13.46 7.97 -3.88
CA THR A 173 14.00 6.64 -3.57
C THR A 173 14.21 5.75 -4.81
N GLN A 174 13.83 6.23 -6.00
CA GLN A 174 14.14 5.53 -7.25
C GLN A 174 15.65 5.30 -7.39
N ARG A 175 16.03 4.08 -7.74
CA ARG A 175 17.42 3.70 -7.97
C ARG A 175 17.93 4.29 -9.29
N ASP A 176 19.25 4.36 -9.43
CA ASP A 176 19.89 4.94 -10.63
C ASP A 176 19.49 4.23 -11.93
N ASP A 177 19.25 2.91 -11.86
CA ASP A 177 18.81 2.08 -12.99
C ASP A 177 17.32 2.22 -13.33
N GLY A 178 16.55 2.96 -12.53
CA GLY A 178 15.11 3.19 -12.70
C GLY A 178 14.22 2.30 -11.85
N SER A 179 14.75 1.28 -11.19
CA SER A 179 13.98 0.35 -10.36
C SER A 179 13.70 0.88 -8.95
N TRP A 180 12.77 0.22 -8.25
CA TRP A 180 12.59 0.36 -6.81
C TRP A 180 12.77 -0.97 -6.11
N TRP A 181 13.24 -0.91 -4.87
CA TRP A 181 13.37 -2.08 -4.04
C TRP A 181 12.00 -2.59 -3.56
N GLY A 182 11.81 -3.91 -3.54
CA GLY A 182 10.66 -4.57 -2.93
C GLY A 182 11.07 -5.19 -1.61
N ARG A 183 10.54 -4.68 -0.50
CA ARG A 183 10.83 -5.20 0.84
C ARG A 183 10.09 -6.51 1.11
N TRP A 184 8.84 -6.59 0.65
CA TRP A 184 7.88 -7.63 1.01
C TRP A 184 7.55 -8.61 -0.13
N GLY A 185 8.02 -8.32 -1.34
CA GLY A 185 7.98 -9.24 -2.47
C GLY A 185 9.33 -9.25 -3.19
N VAL A 186 9.64 -10.36 -3.85
CA VAL A 186 10.91 -10.56 -4.55
C VAL A 186 10.86 -9.90 -5.93
N ASN A 187 11.71 -8.95 -6.27
CA ASN A 187 12.44 -7.98 -5.44
C ASN A 187 12.25 -6.61 -6.11
N TYR A 188 13.04 -6.31 -7.16
CA TYR A 188 12.97 -5.05 -7.88
C TYR A 188 11.78 -4.99 -8.83
N ILE A 189 11.39 -6.12 -9.45
CA ILE A 189 10.14 -6.18 -10.24
C ILE A 189 8.95 -5.80 -9.35
N TYR A 190 8.90 -6.36 -8.13
CA TYR A 190 7.80 -6.15 -7.19
C TYR A 190 7.73 -4.69 -6.69
N GLY A 191 8.86 -4.14 -6.25
CA GLY A 191 8.94 -2.73 -5.83
C GLY A 191 8.58 -1.78 -6.97
N THR A 192 9.13 -2.03 -8.16
CA THR A 192 8.90 -1.19 -9.35
C THR A 192 7.44 -1.21 -9.79
N TRP A 193 6.78 -2.38 -9.78
CA TRP A 193 5.35 -2.49 -10.06
C TRP A 193 4.51 -1.64 -9.11
N SER A 194 4.72 -1.78 -7.80
CA SER A 194 3.93 -1.06 -6.79
C SER A 194 4.12 0.45 -6.88
N ALA A 195 5.38 0.91 -7.05
CA ALA A 195 5.69 2.32 -7.19
C ALA A 195 5.07 2.92 -8.48
N LEU A 196 5.21 2.24 -9.62
CA LEU A 196 4.60 2.67 -10.88
C LEU A 196 3.07 2.74 -10.79
N ALA A 197 2.44 1.75 -10.16
CA ALA A 197 0.99 1.73 -9.98
C ALA A 197 0.51 2.95 -9.16
N GLY A 198 1.17 3.22 -8.02
CA GLY A 198 0.87 4.38 -7.17
C GLY A 198 1.09 5.72 -7.89
N LEU A 199 2.25 5.90 -8.52
CA LEU A 199 2.60 7.12 -9.25
C LEU A 199 1.65 7.39 -10.42
N ASN A 200 1.30 6.35 -11.18
CA ASN A 200 0.33 6.47 -12.27
C ASN A 200 -1.06 6.86 -11.75
N ALA A 201 -1.52 6.25 -10.65
CA ALA A 201 -2.78 6.62 -10.01
C ALA A 201 -2.77 8.09 -9.54
N ALA A 202 -1.64 8.56 -8.99
CA ALA A 202 -1.41 9.95 -8.60
C ALA A 202 -1.26 10.93 -9.77
N GLY A 203 -1.39 10.47 -11.01
CA GLY A 203 -1.46 11.29 -12.21
C GLY A 203 -0.14 11.56 -12.92
N LEU A 204 0.97 10.95 -12.49
CA LEU A 204 2.24 11.06 -13.22
C LEU A 204 2.09 10.45 -14.60
N LYS A 205 2.48 11.21 -15.62
CA LYS A 205 2.34 10.80 -17.02
C LYS A 205 3.50 9.88 -17.44
N PRO A 206 3.29 8.98 -18.42
CA PRO A 206 4.36 8.12 -18.93
C PRO A 206 5.63 8.87 -19.40
N GLY A 207 5.50 10.11 -19.88
CA GLY A 207 6.63 10.95 -20.27
C GLY A 207 7.42 11.57 -19.12
N HIS A 208 6.99 11.43 -17.87
CA HIS A 208 7.76 11.88 -16.70
C HIS A 208 9.03 11.03 -16.57
N THR A 209 10.18 11.66 -16.29
CA THR A 209 11.49 10.97 -16.28
C THR A 209 11.51 9.75 -15.36
N THR A 210 10.93 9.85 -14.16
CA THR A 210 10.80 8.72 -13.21
C THR A 210 10.02 7.54 -13.80
N MET A 211 8.90 7.82 -14.49
CA MET A 211 8.05 6.78 -15.10
C MET A 211 8.76 6.11 -16.29
N ALA A 212 9.37 6.92 -17.15
CA ALA A 212 10.09 6.45 -18.34
C ALA A 212 11.27 5.55 -17.97
N LYS A 213 12.12 5.96 -17.01
CA LYS A 213 13.26 5.17 -16.56
C LYS A 213 12.85 3.79 -16.02
N ALA A 214 11.79 3.74 -15.22
CA ALA A 214 11.29 2.48 -14.65
C ALA A 214 10.71 1.55 -15.72
N ALA A 215 9.98 2.11 -16.70
CA ALA A 215 9.51 1.35 -17.83
C ALA A 215 10.67 0.81 -18.70
N ASP A 216 11.68 1.64 -18.98
CA ASP A 216 12.87 1.23 -19.71
C ASP A 216 13.62 0.10 -18.99
N TRP A 217 13.73 0.18 -17.66
CA TRP A 217 14.32 -0.88 -16.84
C TRP A 217 13.56 -2.21 -16.97
N LEU A 218 12.22 -2.19 -16.83
CA LEU A 218 11.39 -3.38 -16.99
C LEU A 218 11.58 -3.99 -18.39
N VAL A 219 11.60 -3.18 -19.45
CA VAL A 219 11.85 -3.67 -20.82
C VAL A 219 13.25 -4.28 -20.95
N ALA A 220 14.26 -3.68 -20.33
CA ALA A 220 15.64 -4.15 -20.40
C ALA A 220 15.87 -5.51 -19.73
N ILE A 221 15.06 -5.87 -18.73
CA ILE A 221 15.16 -7.14 -17.99
C ILE A 221 14.17 -8.22 -18.46
N GLN A 222 13.46 -8.00 -19.58
CA GLN A 222 12.52 -8.99 -20.13
C GLN A 222 13.26 -10.25 -20.62
N ASN A 223 12.76 -11.42 -20.24
CA ASN A 223 13.28 -12.71 -20.69
C ASN A 223 12.94 -12.97 -22.17
N PRO A 224 13.70 -13.83 -22.88
CA PRO A 224 13.43 -14.17 -24.28
C PRO A 224 12.06 -14.81 -24.55
N ASP A 225 11.43 -15.39 -23.53
CA ASP A 225 10.08 -15.97 -23.60
C ASP A 225 8.96 -14.93 -23.42
N GLY A 226 9.32 -13.66 -23.19
CA GLY A 226 8.41 -12.54 -22.97
C GLY A 226 8.05 -12.31 -21.49
N GLY A 227 8.48 -13.17 -20.58
CA GLY A 227 8.24 -13.04 -19.14
C GLY A 227 9.33 -12.27 -18.39
N TRP A 228 9.21 -12.29 -17.06
CA TRP A 228 10.18 -11.72 -16.11
C TRP A 228 10.41 -12.68 -14.95
N GLY A 229 11.58 -12.62 -14.31
CA GLY A 229 11.88 -13.42 -13.12
C GLY A 229 13.08 -12.86 -12.35
N GLU A 230 13.02 -13.00 -11.02
CA GLU A 230 14.03 -12.60 -10.05
C GLU A 230 14.20 -13.67 -8.97
#